data_AF-A0A967KIN2-F1
#
_entry.id   AF-A0A967KIN2-F1
#
_cell.length_a   1.000
_cell.length_b   1.000
_cell.length_c   1.000
_cell.angle_alpha   90.00
_cell.angle_beta   90.00
_cell.angle_gamma   90.00
#
_symmetry.space_group_name_H-M   'P 1'
#
loop_
_entity.id
_entity.type
_entity.pdbx_description
1 polymer ?
#
loop_
_entity_poly.entity_id
_entity_poly.type
_entity_poly.pdbx_seq_one_letter_code
_entity_poly.pdbx_strand_id
1 'polypeptide(L)' 'VRFRGESPGVKSGGKFITSLRKVLVKTTPEALVDELFADISSLKLGMSLRVMDLAVSEGIEVLANPSMPIASVI' A
#
# COMPACT_ATOMS: atom_id res chain seq x y z
N VAL A 1 2.88 -1.14 7.02
CA VAL A 1 2.62 -0.38 5.78
C VAL A 1 2.08 0.98 6.17
N ARG A 2 2.69 2.06 5.70
CA ARG A 2 2.20 3.42 5.87
C ARG A 2 1.69 3.97 4.55
N PHE A 3 0.78 4.91 4.62
CA PHE A 3 0.22 5.58 3.45
C PHE A 3 0.73 7.01 3.41
N ARG A 4 1.21 7.45 2.25
CA ARG A 4 1.59 8.84 1.98
C ARG A 4 0.62 9.44 0.97
N GLY A 5 0.32 10.73 1.13
CA GLY A 5 -0.62 11.45 0.29
C GLY A 5 -2.02 11.53 0.89
N GLU A 6 -2.85 12.37 0.27
CA GLU A 6 -4.26 12.53 0.63
C GLU A 6 -5.12 11.96 -0.51
N SER A 7 -5.93 10.95 -0.20
CA SER A 7 -6.82 10.36 -1.21
C SER A 7 -7.98 11.31 -1.53
N PRO A 8 -8.17 11.69 -2.81
CA PRO A 8 -9.33 12.47 -3.23
C PRO A 8 -10.64 11.72 -2.98
N GLY A 9 -10.65 10.38 -3.06
CA GLY A 9 -11.81 9.56 -2.68
C GLY A 9 -12.23 9.75 -1.23
N VAL A 10 -11.28 9.86 -0.30
CA VAL A 10 -11.57 10.13 1.12
C VAL A 10 -12.06 11.57 1.31
N LYS A 11 -11.44 12.54 0.61
CA LYS A 11 -11.89 13.95 0.63
C LYS A 11 -13.31 14.13 0.10
N SER A 12 -13.70 13.34 -0.90
CA SER A 12 -15.05 13.35 -1.48
C SER A 12 -16.11 12.66 -0.60
N GLY A 13 -15.76 12.25 0.63
CA GLY A 13 -16.69 11.61 1.57
C GLY A 13 -16.62 10.08 1.61
N GLY A 14 -15.66 9.48 0.91
CA GLY A 14 -15.41 8.03 0.96
C GLY A 14 -14.74 7.59 2.26
N LYS A 15 -14.98 6.34 2.65
CA LYS A 15 -14.37 5.71 3.82
C LYS A 15 -13.09 4.98 3.43
N PHE A 16 -11.99 5.36 4.05
CA PHE A 16 -10.72 4.63 3.91
C PHE A 16 -10.75 3.34 4.73
N ILE A 17 -10.53 2.20 4.06
CA ILE A 17 -10.49 0.88 4.68
C ILE A 17 -9.14 0.25 4.37
N THR A 18 -8.39 -0.04 5.43
CA THR A 18 -7.12 -0.79 5.34
C THR A 18 -7.40 -2.28 5.45
N SER A 19 -7.13 -3.03 4.39
CA SER A 19 -7.27 -4.50 4.40
C SER A 19 -6.06 -5.18 5.03
N LEU A 20 -4.85 -4.65 4.82
CA LEU A 20 -3.60 -5.24 5.31
C LEU A 20 -2.79 -4.21 6.10
N ARG A 21 -2.42 -4.58 7.33
CA ARG A 21 -1.56 -3.75 8.19
C ARG A 21 -0.08 -4.12 8.09
N LYS A 22 0.19 -5.41 7.84
CA LYS A 22 1.52 -6.00 7.76
C LYS A 22 1.62 -6.85 6.50
N VAL A 23 2.79 -6.87 5.88
CA VAL A 23 3.09 -7.64 4.68
C VAL A 23 4.42 -8.35 4.93
N LEU A 24 4.49 -9.62 4.55
CA LEU A 24 5.73 -10.38 4.61
C LEU A 24 6.58 -10.03 3.40
N VAL A 25 7.82 -9.65 3.64
CA VAL A 25 8.81 -9.35 2.61
C VAL A 25 10.05 -10.20 2.82
N LYS A 26 10.69 -10.54 1.71
CA LYS A 26 11.98 -11.18 1.65
C LYS A 26 12.97 -10.14 1.10
N THR A 27 14.00 -9.87 1.86
CA THR A 27 15.02 -8.90 1.48
C THR A 27 16.37 -9.32 2.04
N THR A 28 17.44 -8.70 1.54
CA THR A 28 18.78 -8.86 2.13
C THR A 28 18.87 -8.00 3.39
N PRO A 29 19.75 -8.35 4.35
CA PRO A 29 19.94 -7.55 5.57
C PRO A 29 20.30 -6.08 5.28
N GLU A 30 20.96 -5.82 4.16
CA GLU A 30 21.38 -4.48 3.72
C GLU A 30 20.23 -3.61 3.20
N ALA A 31 19.15 -4.22 2.72
CA ALA A 31 17.97 -3.55 2.16
C ALA A 31 16.74 -3.63 3.10
N LEU A 32 16.95 -4.01 4.36
CA LEU A 32 15.90 -4.06 5.37
C LEU A 32 15.35 -2.65 5.62
N VAL A 33 14.04 -2.48 5.43
CA VAL A 33 13.31 -1.26 5.74
C VAL A 33 12.30 -1.51 6.84
N ASP A 34 12.24 -0.58 7.79
CA ASP A 34 11.28 -0.63 8.90
C ASP A 34 9.84 -0.36 8.44
N GLU A 35 9.66 0.48 7.43
CA GLU A 35 8.35 0.89 6.93
C GLU A 35 8.30 0.93 5.41
N LEU A 36 7.29 0.28 4.83
CA LEU A 36 6.92 0.40 3.42
C LEU A 36 5.85 1.48 3.25
N PHE A 37 6.02 2.33 2.24
CA PHE A 37 5.09 3.40 1.90
C PHE A 37 4.23 3.04 0.68
N ALA A 38 2.95 3.37 0.76
CA ALA A 38 1.98 3.30 -0.33
C ALA A 38 1.47 4.71 -0.64
N ASP A 39 1.48 5.13 -1.90
CA ASP A 39 0.90 6.40 -2.31
C ASP A 39 -0.61 6.25 -2.51
N ILE A 40 -1.41 7.08 -1.82
CA ILE A 40 -2.87 7.11 -1.92
C ILE A 40 -3.40 8.36 -2.63
N SER A 41 -2.52 9.21 -3.15
CA SER A 41 -2.89 10.49 -3.78
C SER A 41 -3.76 10.32 -5.03
N SER A 42 -3.64 9.17 -5.71
CA SER A 42 -4.43 8.84 -6.91
C SER A 42 -5.70 8.03 -6.61
N LEU A 43 -5.97 7.68 -5.34
CA LEU A 43 -7.09 6.81 -4.98
C LEU A 43 -8.43 7.55 -5.05
N LYS A 44 -9.31 7.12 -5.95
CA LYS A 44 -10.69 7.61 -6.06
C LYS A 44 -11.66 6.69 -5.31
N LEU A 45 -12.90 7.16 -5.18
CA LEU A 45 -13.99 6.42 -4.56
C LEU A 45 -14.31 5.15 -5.37
N GLY A 46 -14.40 4.01 -4.70
CA GLY A 46 -14.55 2.69 -5.32
C GLY A 46 -13.24 2.06 -5.84
N MET A 47 -12.09 2.71 -5.65
CA MET A 47 -10.79 2.15 -6.04
C MET A 47 -10.08 1.46 -4.87
N SER A 48 -9.22 0.51 -5.20
CA SER A 48 -8.36 -0.20 -4.27
C SER A 48 -6.90 -0.12 -4.69
N LEU A 49 -6.01 0.04 -3.71
CA LEU A 49 -4.58 -0.11 -3.89
C LEU A 49 -4.20 -1.57 -3.67
N ARG A 50 -3.33 -2.11 -4.51
CA ARG A 50 -2.84 -3.48 -4.39
C ARG A 50 -1.41 -3.53 -3.87
N VAL A 51 -0.98 -4.73 -3.50
CA VAL A 51 0.39 -4.98 -3.05
C VAL A 51 1.43 -4.57 -4.11
N MET A 52 1.12 -4.76 -5.40
CA MET A 52 2.01 -4.34 -6.50
C MET A 52 2.25 -2.83 -6.60
N ASP A 53 1.35 -2.02 -6.04
CA ASP A 53 1.44 -0.55 -6.08
C ASP A 53 2.23 0.01 -4.89
N LEU A 54 2.79 -0.85 -4.03
CA LEU A 54 3.68 -0.45 -2.95
C LEU A 54 5.00 0.09 -3.51
N ALA A 55 5.51 1.16 -2.91
CA ALA A 55 6.87 1.60 -3.17
C ALA A 55 7.84 0.61 -2.51
N VAL A 56 8.31 -0.36 -3.28
CA VAL A 56 9.38 -1.29 -2.89
C VAL A 56 10.72 -0.74 -3.38
N SER A 57 11.67 -0.65 -2.45
CA SER A 57 13.07 -0.34 -2.78
C SER A 57 13.75 -1.53 -3.46
N GLU A 58 14.84 -1.26 -4.17
CA GLU A 58 15.66 -2.30 -4.80
C GLU A 58 16.09 -3.37 -3.77
N GLY A 59 15.90 -4.64 -4.13
CA GLY A 59 16.25 -5.78 -3.27
C GLY A 59 15.16 -6.24 -2.28
N ILE A 60 13.92 -5.74 -2.39
CA ILE A 60 12.78 -6.18 -1.57
C ILE A 60 11.78 -6.95 -2.44
N GLU A 61 11.62 -8.25 -2.16
CA GLU A 61 10.58 -9.08 -2.74
C GLU A 61 9.41 -9.21 -1.77
N VAL A 62 8.21 -8.84 -2.21
CA VAL A 62 7.00 -9.03 -1.42
C VAL A 62 6.49 -10.47 -1.60
N LEU A 63 6.34 -11.21 -0.49
CA LEU A 63 5.85 -12.59 -0.52
C LEU A 63 4.32 -12.69 -0.56
N ALA A 64 3.62 -11.56 -0.39
CA ALA A 64 2.17 -11.49 -0.53
C ALA A 64 1.76 -11.46 -2.01
N ASN A 65 0.54 -11.93 -2.30
CA ASN A 65 0.02 -11.92 -3.66
C ASN A 65 -0.07 -10.48 -4.20
N PRO A 66 0.52 -10.17 -5.37
CA PRO A 66 0.53 -8.81 -5.92
C PRO A 66 -0.87 -8.26 -6.23
N SER A 67 -1.86 -9.13 -6.46
CA SER A 67 -3.25 -8.75 -6.72
C SER A 67 -4.05 -8.45 -5.44
N MET A 68 -3.50 -8.74 -4.27
CA MET A 68 -4.21 -8.58 -3.00
C MET A 68 -4.38 -7.09 -2.68
N PRO A 69 -5.59 -6.63 -2.31
CA PRO A 69 -5.80 -5.23 -1.95
C PRO A 69 -5.19 -4.94 -0.58
N ILE A 70 -4.42 -3.85 -0.47
CA ILE A 70 -3.86 -3.38 0.81
C ILE A 70 -4.76 -2.33 1.46
N ALA A 71 -5.43 -1.51 0.65
CA ALA A 71 -6.34 -0.47 1.09
C ALA A 71 -7.38 -0.19 0.00
N SER A 72 -8.58 0.21 0.40
CA SER A 72 -9.67 0.56 -0.50
C SER A 72 -10.40 1.79 0.02
N VAL A 73 -10.94 2.58 -0.89
CA VAL A 73 -11.86 3.67 -0.55
C VAL A 73 -13.23 3.32 -1.08
N ILE A 74 -14.23 3.31 -0.21
CA ILE A 74 -15.63 3.00 -0.54
C ILE A 74 -16.51 4.20 -0.25
#